data_AF-A0A959L751-F1
#
_entry.id   AF-A0A959L751-F1
#
_cell.length_a   1.000
_cell.length_b   1.000
_cell.length_c   1.000
_cell.angle_alpha   90.00
_cell.angle_beta   90.00
_cell.angle_gamma   90.00
#
_symmetry.space_group_name_H-M   'P 1'
#
loop_
_entity.id
_entity.type
_entity.pdbx_description
1 polymer ?
#
loop_
_entity_poly.entity_id
_entity_poly.type
_entity_poly.pdbx_seq_one_letter_code
_entity_poly.pdbx_strand_id
1 'polypeptide(L)'
;MRKSSFVLLIMVSILAIIIIFLRTVQLEMSSQKELFQSSGSRPTITFILGSDKDGQQYFSLAERHFLLDSSEKTDVVVKHCHSLQSVINYLNRNSEDAAWGVINLVAHGNMWGGLSVPMTEEGGRAYPKDLYHAVTSGLISAPEPTAIDPDTKINIWACGIGKNPILNMALELLFTNSNGEVPEIYASPHFVVFMEIPGHAIPVRIKASYWPYFFQRGYRPGELEIVKQLRQDYPDMAIDWESALKADRIDSGTSEFHEEFNVPVVWTVLYEDKESRPSVKTKSQQMQWIKSQPDLMHQIEDLQIPLDKYSWTVNKILYKHPDGSIQPAIKAIGMCTVVCVLSADKV
;
A
#
# COMPACT_ATOMS: atom_id res chain seq x y z
N MET A 1 -29.69 28.13 -41.57
CA MET A 1 -28.21 28.07 -41.52
C MET A 1 -27.59 27.95 -40.12
N ARG A 2 -28.30 28.24 -38.99
CA ARG A 2 -27.70 28.16 -37.63
C ARG A 2 -27.50 26.75 -37.02
N LYS A 3 -28.19 25.72 -37.51
CA LYS A 3 -28.07 24.35 -36.97
C LYS A 3 -26.76 23.64 -37.37
N SER A 4 -26.18 23.98 -38.53
CA SER A 4 -24.98 23.32 -39.06
C SER A 4 -23.71 23.68 -38.27
N SER A 5 -23.50 24.96 -37.93
CA SER A 5 -22.35 25.39 -37.10
C SER A 5 -22.37 24.82 -35.69
N PHE A 6 -23.55 24.59 -35.11
CA PHE A 6 -23.67 24.05 -33.75
C PHE A 6 -23.29 22.56 -33.70
N VAL A 7 -23.70 21.79 -34.71
CA VAL A 7 -23.32 20.36 -34.84
C VAL A 7 -21.83 20.22 -35.11
N LEU A 8 -21.26 21.08 -35.96
CA LEU A 8 -19.82 21.08 -36.24
C LEU A 8 -18.98 21.41 -34.99
N LEU A 9 -19.42 22.38 -34.17
CA LEU A 9 -18.73 22.75 -32.93
C LEU A 9 -18.75 21.61 -31.91
N ILE A 10 -19.88 20.90 -31.78
CA ILE A 10 -20.00 19.73 -30.90
C ILE A 10 -19.09 18.59 -31.38
N MET A 11 -19.04 18.32 -32.69
CA MET A 11 -18.17 17.27 -33.22
C MET A 11 -16.69 17.58 -33.03
N VAL A 12 -16.27 18.84 -33.21
CA VAL A 12 -14.87 19.27 -32.97
C VAL A 12 -14.51 19.14 -31.48
N SER A 13 -15.41 19.50 -30.57
CA SER A 13 -15.19 19.34 -29.12
C SER A 13 -15.12 17.88 -28.69
N ILE A 14 -15.99 17.01 -29.22
CA ILE A 14 -15.93 15.56 -28.95
C ILE A 14 -14.62 14.98 -29.48
N LEU A 15 -14.20 15.36 -30.70
CA LEU A 15 -12.95 14.90 -31.28
C LEU A 15 -11.73 15.37 -30.47
N ALA A 16 -11.75 16.62 -29.98
CA ALA A 16 -10.69 17.15 -29.11
C ALA A 16 -10.63 16.41 -27.77
N ILE A 17 -11.77 16.09 -27.15
CA ILE A 17 -11.85 15.29 -25.92
C ILE A 17 -11.32 13.88 -26.17
N ILE A 18 -11.67 13.24 -27.29
CA ILE A 18 -11.17 11.92 -27.67
C ILE A 18 -9.64 11.96 -27.89
N ILE A 19 -9.12 12.99 -28.56
CA ILE A 19 -7.66 13.14 -28.77
C ILE A 19 -6.92 13.37 -27.46
N ILE A 20 -7.48 14.17 -26.55
CA ILE A 20 -6.91 14.39 -25.21
C ILE A 20 -6.92 13.08 -24.42
N PHE A 21 -8.05 12.37 -24.39
CA PHE A 21 -8.21 11.09 -23.70
C PHE A 21 -7.26 10.02 -24.25
N LEU A 22 -7.15 9.89 -25.57
CA LEU A 22 -6.21 8.96 -26.22
C LEU A 22 -4.75 9.32 -25.90
N ARG A 23 -4.42 10.61 -25.80
CA ARG A 23 -3.08 11.05 -25.37
C ARG A 23 -2.80 10.72 -23.91
N THR A 24 -3.75 10.93 -22.99
CA THR A 24 -3.56 10.58 -21.57
C THR A 24 -3.38 9.08 -21.37
N VAL A 25 -4.22 8.24 -22.01
CA VAL A 25 -4.08 6.77 -21.94
C VAL A 25 -2.72 6.32 -22.50
N GLN A 26 -2.29 6.90 -23.62
CA GLN A 26 -0.99 6.56 -24.22
C GLN A 26 0.20 7.04 -23.37
N LEU A 27 0.09 8.18 -22.70
CA LEU A 27 1.09 8.68 -21.73
C LEU A 27 1.20 7.75 -20.51
N GLU A 28 0.08 7.27 -19.98
CA GLU A 28 0.05 6.37 -18.83
C GLU A 28 0.58 4.96 -19.16
N MET A 29 0.24 4.41 -20.33
CA MET A 29 0.83 3.15 -20.80
C MET A 29 2.32 3.27 -21.14
N SER A 30 2.76 4.42 -21.69
CA SER A 30 4.16 4.66 -21.99
C SER A 30 4.98 4.80 -20.70
N SER A 31 4.44 5.47 -19.67
CA SER A 31 5.11 5.57 -18.37
C SER A 31 5.24 4.21 -17.68
N GLN A 32 4.28 3.29 -17.84
CA GLN A 32 4.40 1.95 -17.24
C GLN A 32 5.53 1.13 -17.85
N LYS A 33 5.70 1.16 -19.17
CA LYS A 33 6.82 0.47 -19.81
C LYS A 33 8.16 1.08 -19.39
N GLU A 34 8.21 2.38 -19.17
CA GLU A 34 9.40 3.06 -18.67
C GLU A 34 9.82 2.57 -17.28
N LEU A 35 8.88 2.17 -16.41
CA LEU A 35 9.19 1.63 -15.06
C LEU A 35 10.05 0.36 -15.11
N PHE A 36 9.93 -0.45 -16.16
CA PHE A 36 10.64 -1.73 -16.29
C PHE A 36 11.80 -1.69 -17.28
N GLN A 37 12.03 -0.55 -17.94
CA GLN A 37 13.16 -0.37 -18.83
C GLN A 37 14.41 0.04 -18.05
N SER A 38 15.40 -0.85 -18.00
CA SER A 38 16.72 -0.53 -17.47
C SER A 38 17.53 0.34 -18.44
N SER A 39 18.35 1.23 -17.90
CA SER A 39 19.34 1.98 -18.67
C SER A 39 20.49 1.03 -19.07
N GLY A 40 20.57 0.65 -20.34
CA GLY A 40 21.61 -0.24 -20.85
C GLY A 40 21.44 -1.71 -20.43
N SER A 41 22.55 -2.47 -20.39
CA SER A 41 22.54 -3.92 -20.07
C SER A 41 22.62 -4.23 -18.56
N ARG A 42 22.03 -3.38 -17.72
CA ARG A 42 22.12 -3.52 -16.27
C ARG A 42 21.19 -4.62 -15.76
N PRO A 43 21.62 -5.41 -14.76
CA PRO A 43 20.81 -6.51 -14.24
C PRO A 43 19.57 -5.97 -13.53
N THR A 44 18.49 -6.76 -13.57
CA THR A 44 17.19 -6.45 -13.00
C THR A 44 16.79 -7.49 -11.97
N ILE A 45 16.07 -7.07 -10.93
CA ILE A 45 15.75 -7.93 -9.79
C ILE A 45 14.36 -7.65 -9.24
N THR A 46 13.68 -8.70 -8.82
CA THR A 46 12.42 -8.63 -8.08
C THR A 46 12.55 -9.29 -6.72
N PHE A 47 12.13 -8.59 -5.66
CA PHE A 47 11.98 -9.14 -4.32
C PHE A 47 10.50 -9.42 -4.03
N ILE A 48 10.19 -10.67 -3.68
CA ILE A 48 8.90 -11.09 -3.17
C ILE A 48 9.01 -11.11 -1.64
N LEU A 49 8.46 -10.09 -0.97
CA LEU A 49 8.70 -9.79 0.44
C LEU A 49 7.66 -10.40 1.39
N GLY A 50 6.97 -11.45 0.94
CA GLY A 50 5.95 -12.13 1.72
C GLY A 50 5.63 -13.50 1.17
N SER A 51 4.68 -14.15 1.82
CA SER A 51 4.21 -15.48 1.47
C SER A 51 2.69 -15.51 1.49
N ASP A 52 2.11 -16.27 0.57
CA ASP A 52 0.68 -16.50 0.55
C ASP A 52 0.22 -17.30 1.77
N LYS A 53 -0.95 -16.95 2.31
CA LYS A 53 -1.66 -17.75 3.31
C LYS A 53 -2.56 -18.77 2.61
N ASP A 54 -3.08 -19.74 3.36
CA ASP A 54 -4.01 -20.74 2.84
C ASP A 54 -5.16 -20.07 2.06
N GLY A 55 -5.31 -20.45 0.79
CA GLY A 55 -6.33 -19.92 -0.12
C GLY A 55 -6.00 -18.58 -0.81
N GLN A 56 -4.82 -18.00 -0.55
CA GLN A 56 -4.34 -16.80 -1.24
C GLN A 56 -3.26 -17.17 -2.28
N GLN A 57 -3.09 -16.32 -3.31
CA GLN A 57 -2.15 -16.57 -4.41
C GLN A 57 -1.42 -15.30 -4.86
N TYR A 58 -1.44 -14.22 -4.07
CA TYR A 58 -0.89 -12.93 -4.48
C TYR A 58 0.61 -13.01 -4.80
N PHE A 59 1.42 -13.54 -3.87
CA PHE A 59 2.87 -13.59 -4.01
C PHE A 59 3.33 -14.65 -5.02
N SER A 60 2.66 -15.80 -5.06
CA SER A 60 2.93 -16.85 -6.04
C SER A 60 2.59 -16.43 -7.47
N LEU A 61 1.50 -15.68 -7.69
CA LEU A 61 1.18 -15.12 -8.99
C LEU A 61 2.14 -13.98 -9.38
N ALA A 62 2.55 -13.14 -8.42
CA ALA A 62 3.56 -12.12 -8.65
C ALA A 62 4.92 -12.71 -9.05
N GLU A 63 5.38 -13.75 -8.34
CA GLU A 63 6.59 -14.48 -8.70
C GLU A 63 6.51 -14.99 -10.14
N ARG A 64 5.42 -15.68 -10.49
CA ARG A 64 5.25 -16.25 -11.82
C ARG A 64 5.17 -15.17 -12.91
N HIS A 65 4.58 -14.02 -12.60
CA HIS A 65 4.56 -12.86 -13.48
C HIS A 65 5.99 -12.34 -13.75
N PHE A 66 6.76 -12.02 -12.71
CA PHE A 66 8.13 -11.49 -12.84
C PHE A 66 9.16 -12.51 -13.36
N LEU A 67 8.83 -13.80 -13.41
CA LEU A 67 9.64 -14.82 -14.07
C LEU A 67 9.35 -14.97 -15.57
N LEU A 68 8.10 -14.72 -16.00
CA LEU A 68 7.63 -15.16 -17.32
C LEU A 68 7.14 -14.04 -18.23
N ASP A 69 6.77 -12.87 -17.69
CA ASP A 69 6.26 -11.77 -18.51
C ASP A 69 7.33 -11.21 -19.45
N SER A 70 7.03 -11.09 -20.73
CA SER A 70 8.03 -10.68 -21.72
C SER A 70 8.48 -9.23 -21.57
N SER A 71 7.67 -8.39 -20.91
CA SER A 71 7.92 -6.96 -20.73
C SER A 71 8.30 -6.58 -19.30
N GLU A 72 7.86 -7.33 -18.30
CA GLU A 72 8.08 -7.02 -16.88
C GLU A 72 9.00 -8.03 -16.17
N LYS A 73 9.41 -9.13 -16.82
CA LYS A 73 10.31 -10.09 -16.17
C LYS A 73 11.63 -9.45 -15.74
N THR A 74 12.19 -10.00 -14.66
CA THR A 74 13.52 -9.62 -14.17
C THR A 74 14.50 -10.78 -14.28
N ASP A 75 15.79 -10.46 -14.30
CA ASP A 75 16.87 -11.45 -14.39
C ASP A 75 16.92 -12.34 -13.14
N VAL A 76 16.59 -11.77 -11.98
CA VAL A 76 16.60 -12.46 -10.68
C VAL A 76 15.29 -12.24 -9.93
N VAL A 77 14.74 -13.30 -9.31
CA VAL A 77 13.62 -13.20 -8.36
C VAL A 77 14.06 -13.77 -7.00
N VAL A 78 13.98 -12.95 -5.96
CA VAL A 78 14.42 -13.24 -4.59
C VAL A 78 13.23 -13.33 -3.64
N LYS A 79 13.14 -14.41 -2.86
CA LYS A 79 12.01 -14.68 -1.94
C LYS A 79 12.40 -14.87 -0.48
N HIS A 80 13.69 -14.79 -0.18
CA HIS A 80 14.24 -15.08 1.16
C HIS A 80 14.63 -13.81 1.93
N CYS A 81 14.33 -12.62 1.38
CA CYS A 81 14.46 -11.36 2.10
C CYS A 81 13.15 -11.11 2.86
N HIS A 82 13.24 -10.99 4.19
CA HIS A 82 12.09 -10.86 5.08
C HIS A 82 11.99 -9.48 5.75
N SER A 83 12.92 -8.58 5.45
CA SER A 83 12.94 -7.20 5.95
C SER A 83 13.50 -6.22 4.92
N LEU A 84 13.19 -4.93 5.04
CA LEU A 84 13.77 -3.90 4.18
C LEU A 84 15.31 -3.85 4.32
N GLN A 85 15.84 -4.03 5.53
CA GLN A 85 17.28 -4.18 5.74
C GLN A 85 17.87 -5.39 5.00
N SER A 86 17.17 -6.53 4.96
CA SER A 86 17.65 -7.70 4.22
C SER A 86 17.71 -7.47 2.72
N VAL A 87 16.79 -6.66 2.17
CA VAL A 87 16.83 -6.22 0.76
C VAL A 87 18.08 -5.39 0.50
N ILE A 88 18.34 -4.36 1.31
CA ILE A 88 19.56 -3.54 1.14
C ILE A 88 20.83 -4.39 1.24
N ASN A 89 20.89 -5.29 2.24
CA ASN A 89 22.02 -6.20 2.41
C ASN A 89 22.21 -7.11 1.20
N TYR A 90 21.12 -7.61 0.60
CA TYR A 90 21.18 -8.41 -0.60
C TYR A 90 21.72 -7.61 -1.77
N LEU A 91 21.17 -6.41 -2.00
CA LEU A 91 21.57 -5.53 -3.10
C LEU A 91 23.07 -5.21 -3.03
N ASN A 92 23.56 -4.82 -1.85
CA ASN A 92 24.98 -4.49 -1.63
C ASN A 92 25.92 -5.69 -1.81
N ARG A 93 25.48 -6.91 -1.49
CA ARG A 93 26.32 -8.12 -1.62
C ARG A 93 26.36 -8.69 -3.04
N ASN A 94 25.34 -8.37 -3.85
CA ASN A 94 25.16 -8.96 -5.18
C ASN A 94 25.29 -7.92 -6.30
N SER A 95 25.74 -6.70 -5.99
CA SER A 95 26.19 -5.73 -6.99
C SER A 95 27.68 -5.96 -7.26
N GLU A 96 28.01 -6.66 -8.34
CA GLU A 96 29.42 -6.91 -8.71
C GLU A 96 29.97 -5.74 -9.56
N ASP A 97 29.73 -5.78 -10.88
CA ASP A 97 30.38 -4.86 -11.83
C ASP A 97 29.57 -3.59 -12.13
N ALA A 98 28.30 -3.55 -11.74
CA ALA A 98 27.41 -2.41 -11.94
C ALA A 98 26.24 -2.42 -10.94
N ALA A 99 25.73 -1.22 -10.62
CA ALA A 99 24.50 -1.08 -9.85
C ALA A 99 23.28 -1.63 -10.62
N TRP A 100 22.23 -1.96 -9.89
CA TRP A 100 21.02 -2.56 -10.45
C TRP A 100 20.29 -1.58 -11.38
N GLY A 101 19.76 -2.09 -12.49
CA GLY A 101 18.98 -1.30 -13.44
C GLY A 101 17.56 -1.07 -12.95
N VAL A 102 16.83 -2.16 -12.68
CA VAL A 102 15.45 -2.13 -12.15
C VAL A 102 15.36 -3.04 -10.94
N ILE A 103 14.80 -2.50 -9.86
CA ILE A 103 14.53 -3.20 -8.61
C ILE A 103 13.02 -3.16 -8.36
N ASN A 104 12.37 -4.32 -8.37
CA ASN A 104 10.95 -4.45 -8.01
C ASN A 104 10.82 -4.97 -6.57
N LEU A 105 9.96 -4.36 -5.77
CA LEU A 105 9.60 -4.82 -4.43
C LEU A 105 8.10 -5.17 -4.44
N VAL A 106 7.78 -6.45 -4.26
CA VAL A 106 6.39 -6.92 -4.15
C VAL A 106 6.07 -7.18 -2.69
N ALA A 107 5.08 -6.46 -2.17
CA ALA A 107 4.65 -6.56 -0.80
C ALA A 107 3.15 -6.27 -0.67
N HIS A 108 2.51 -6.81 0.37
CA HIS A 108 1.25 -6.22 0.79
C HIS A 108 1.50 -4.85 1.44
N GLY A 109 0.54 -3.95 1.29
CA GLY A 109 0.56 -2.65 1.94
C GLY A 109 -0.78 -1.95 1.78
N ASN A 110 -0.93 -0.82 2.44
CA ASN A 110 -2.01 0.13 2.19
C ASN A 110 -1.55 1.54 2.55
N MET A 111 -2.28 2.55 2.08
CA MET A 111 -1.93 3.96 2.32
C MET A 111 -1.91 4.35 3.81
N TRP A 112 -2.56 3.57 4.68
CA TRP A 112 -2.71 3.87 6.11
C TRP A 112 -1.63 3.22 6.97
N GLY A 113 -1.42 1.91 6.80
CA GLY A 113 -0.51 1.08 7.57
C GLY A 113 0.85 0.85 6.91
N GLY A 114 1.13 1.51 5.78
CA GLY A 114 2.37 1.35 5.04
C GLY A 114 2.61 -0.07 4.53
N LEU A 115 3.87 -0.43 4.38
CA LEU A 115 4.29 -1.74 3.88
C LEU A 115 4.10 -2.81 4.96
N SER A 116 3.50 -3.94 4.60
CA SER A 116 3.39 -5.15 5.44
C SER A 116 4.72 -5.92 5.47
N VAL A 117 5.85 -5.22 5.57
CA VAL A 117 7.20 -5.78 5.61
C VAL A 117 7.92 -5.23 6.84
N PRO A 118 8.62 -6.06 7.62
CA PRO A 118 9.49 -5.61 8.70
C PRO A 118 10.59 -4.64 8.22
N MET A 119 10.93 -3.65 9.05
CA MET A 119 12.06 -2.76 8.76
C MET A 119 13.40 -3.49 8.92
N THR A 120 13.53 -4.31 9.96
CA THR A 120 14.67 -5.18 10.26
C THR A 120 14.15 -6.57 10.66
N GLU A 121 15.03 -7.58 10.77
CA GLU A 121 14.63 -8.95 11.13
C GLU A 121 13.91 -9.06 12.49
N GLU A 122 14.32 -8.25 13.45
CA GLU A 122 13.67 -8.14 14.78
C GLU A 122 12.68 -6.97 14.87
N GLY A 123 12.56 -6.21 13.78
CA GLY A 123 11.84 -4.95 13.73
C GLY A 123 10.34 -5.09 13.50
N GLY A 124 9.63 -4.00 13.80
CA GLY A 124 8.22 -3.88 13.47
C GLY A 124 7.97 -3.70 11.97
N ARG A 125 6.69 -3.79 11.60
CA ARG A 125 6.16 -3.40 10.29
C ARG A 125 6.61 -1.98 9.92
N ALA A 126 6.90 -1.75 8.64
CA ALA A 126 7.25 -0.45 8.10
C ALA A 126 6.01 0.48 7.98
N TYR A 127 5.56 1.00 9.13
CA TYR A 127 4.63 2.14 9.17
C TYR A 127 5.34 3.41 8.68
N PRO A 128 4.63 4.38 8.06
CA PRO A 128 5.27 5.54 7.43
C PRO A 128 6.22 6.34 8.34
N LYS A 129 5.76 6.72 9.55
CA LYS A 129 6.56 7.48 10.51
C LYS A 129 7.70 6.65 11.11
N ASP A 130 7.43 5.37 11.41
CA ASP A 130 8.43 4.47 11.97
C ASP A 130 9.55 4.20 10.98
N LEU A 131 9.23 4.01 9.69
CA LEU A 131 10.21 3.84 8.63
C LEU A 131 11.05 5.10 8.44
N TYR A 132 10.40 6.28 8.40
CA TYR A 132 11.11 7.55 8.33
C TYR A 132 12.12 7.70 9.50
N HIS A 133 11.67 7.43 10.72
CA HIS A 133 12.54 7.46 11.90
C HIS A 133 13.66 6.41 11.82
N ALA A 134 13.36 5.18 11.42
CA ALA A 134 14.35 4.11 11.31
C ALA A 134 15.47 4.47 10.32
N VAL A 135 15.13 5.04 9.17
CA VAL A 135 16.13 5.46 8.17
C VAL A 135 16.95 6.64 8.68
N THR A 136 16.29 7.68 9.19
CA THR A 136 16.97 8.91 9.66
C THR A 136 17.82 8.71 10.92
N SER A 137 17.51 7.71 11.75
CA SER A 137 18.31 7.33 12.91
C SER A 137 19.45 6.35 12.58
N GLY A 138 19.55 5.89 11.33
CA GLY A 138 20.54 4.90 10.91
C GLY A 138 20.27 3.48 11.40
N LEU A 139 19.03 3.17 11.82
CA LEU A 139 18.62 1.81 12.18
C LEU A 139 18.66 0.87 10.96
N ILE A 140 18.38 1.42 9.77
CA ILE A 140 18.55 0.72 8.50
C ILE A 140 19.79 1.30 7.82
N SER A 141 20.71 0.43 7.40
CA SER A 141 21.92 0.84 6.65
C SER A 141 21.55 1.32 5.26
N ALA A 142 22.27 2.34 4.77
CA ALA A 142 22.11 2.84 3.42
C ALA A 142 22.62 1.82 2.36
N PRO A 143 22.07 1.84 1.13
CA PRO A 143 22.66 1.14 0.00
C PRO A 143 24.06 1.66 -0.33
N GLU A 144 24.90 0.78 -0.86
CA GLU A 144 26.19 1.18 -1.42
C GLU A 144 26.01 1.82 -2.82
N PRO A 145 26.87 2.75 -3.24
CA PRO A 145 26.79 3.37 -4.57
C PRO A 145 26.99 2.36 -5.71
N THR A 146 27.67 1.25 -5.42
CA THR A 146 27.82 0.14 -6.37
C THR A 146 26.52 -0.64 -6.55
N ALA A 147 25.55 -0.54 -5.64
CA ALA A 147 24.28 -1.25 -5.68
C ALA A 147 23.15 -0.40 -6.28
N ILE A 148 23.08 0.87 -5.89
CA ILE A 148 22.04 1.82 -6.32
C ILE A 148 22.70 3.15 -6.70
N ASP A 149 22.31 3.70 -7.84
CA ASP A 149 22.73 5.01 -8.35
C ASP A 149 21.54 5.77 -8.98
N PRO A 150 21.72 7.02 -9.48
CA PRO A 150 20.63 7.79 -10.08
C PRO A 150 19.98 7.16 -11.32
N ASP A 151 20.65 6.22 -11.98
CA ASP A 151 20.14 5.51 -13.16
C ASP A 151 19.41 4.21 -12.77
N THR A 152 19.36 3.86 -11.47
CA THR A 152 18.56 2.77 -10.92
C THR A 152 17.09 3.19 -10.83
N LYS A 153 16.19 2.30 -11.23
CA LYS A 153 14.73 2.43 -11.02
C LYS A 153 14.25 1.47 -9.96
N ILE A 154 13.45 1.97 -9.02
CA ILE A 154 12.89 1.16 -7.93
C ILE A 154 11.37 1.25 -7.99
N ASN A 155 10.73 0.12 -8.24
CA ASN A 155 9.28 0.02 -8.29
C ASN A 155 8.76 -0.77 -7.09
N ILE A 156 7.82 -0.17 -6.35
CA ILE A 156 7.27 -0.76 -5.14
C ILE A 156 5.79 -1.07 -5.39
N TRP A 157 5.54 -2.36 -5.52
CA TRP A 157 4.26 -2.97 -5.83
C TRP A 157 3.55 -3.36 -4.53
N ALA A 158 2.90 -2.38 -3.92
CA ALA A 158 2.01 -2.56 -2.78
C ALA A 158 0.79 -1.64 -2.93
N CYS A 159 -0.37 -2.07 -2.42
CA CYS A 159 -1.62 -1.37 -2.70
C CYS A 159 -1.64 0.06 -2.12
N GLY A 160 -1.84 1.08 -2.96
CA GLY A 160 -2.12 2.45 -2.56
C GLY A 160 -1.02 3.19 -1.80
N ILE A 161 0.17 2.59 -1.62
CA ILE A 161 1.24 3.16 -0.79
C ILE A 161 1.75 4.51 -1.33
N GLY A 162 1.73 4.70 -2.65
CA GLY A 162 2.19 5.92 -3.32
C GLY A 162 1.33 7.15 -3.02
N LYS A 163 0.15 6.98 -2.42
CA LYS A 163 -0.70 8.09 -1.93
C LYS A 163 -0.28 8.62 -0.56
N ASN A 164 0.65 7.97 0.15
CA ASN A 164 1.11 8.42 1.45
C ASN A 164 2.42 9.22 1.32
N PRO A 165 2.40 10.56 1.54
CA PRO A 165 3.59 11.40 1.34
C PRO A 165 4.71 11.10 2.33
N ILE A 166 4.39 10.73 3.57
CA ILE A 166 5.41 10.37 4.59
C ILE A 166 6.13 9.09 4.17
N LEU A 167 5.38 8.11 3.69
CA LEU A 167 5.96 6.86 3.21
C LEU A 167 6.84 7.09 1.97
N ASN A 168 6.40 7.92 1.02
CA ASN A 168 7.20 8.26 -0.16
C ASN A 168 8.54 8.90 0.23
N MET A 169 8.54 9.87 1.16
CA MET A 169 9.78 10.45 1.70
C MET A 169 10.66 9.40 2.40
N ALA A 170 10.06 8.51 3.18
CA ALA A 170 10.80 7.46 3.88
C ALA A 170 11.44 6.46 2.90
N LEU A 171 10.75 6.12 1.81
CA LEU A 171 11.25 5.24 0.75
C LEU A 171 12.38 5.92 -0.05
N GLU A 172 12.26 7.21 -0.33
CA GLU A 172 13.32 8.00 -0.97
C GLU A 172 14.61 7.99 -0.14
N LEU A 173 14.48 8.26 1.16
CA LEU A 173 15.63 8.19 2.08
C LEU A 173 16.18 6.77 2.21
N LEU A 174 15.33 5.74 2.25
CA LEU A 174 15.74 4.34 2.40
C LEU A 174 16.67 3.89 1.26
N PHE A 175 16.40 4.36 0.04
CA PHE A 175 17.14 3.96 -1.15
C PHE A 175 18.15 5.01 -1.62
N THR A 176 18.29 6.12 -0.91
CA THR A 176 19.40 7.06 -1.13
C THR A 176 20.69 6.37 -0.73
N ASN A 177 21.64 6.23 -1.65
CA ASN A 177 22.89 5.52 -1.38
C ASN A 177 23.79 6.29 -0.40
N SER A 178 24.87 5.67 0.07
CA SER A 178 25.78 6.27 1.06
C SER A 178 26.52 7.54 0.57
N ASN A 179 26.50 7.83 -0.73
CA ASN A 179 27.00 9.10 -1.31
C ASN A 179 25.93 10.22 -1.33
N GLY A 180 24.68 9.92 -0.98
CA GLY A 180 23.56 10.86 -1.06
C GLY A 180 22.91 10.91 -2.44
N GLU A 181 23.15 9.94 -3.32
CA GLU A 181 22.55 9.87 -4.64
C GLU A 181 21.22 9.11 -4.59
N VAL A 182 20.23 9.62 -5.30
CA VAL A 182 18.83 9.17 -5.22
C VAL A 182 18.44 8.49 -6.53
N PRO A 183 17.92 7.25 -6.51
CA PRO A 183 17.39 6.57 -7.69
C PRO A 183 16.01 7.11 -8.08
N GLU A 184 15.51 6.73 -9.25
CA GLU A 184 14.10 6.94 -9.59
C GLU A 184 13.22 5.96 -8.80
N ILE A 185 12.25 6.46 -8.05
CA ILE A 185 11.37 5.63 -7.20
C ILE A 185 9.92 5.79 -7.61
N TYR A 186 9.27 4.67 -7.91
CA TYR A 186 7.85 4.56 -8.12
C TYR A 186 7.21 3.72 -7.01
N ALA A 187 6.33 4.33 -6.24
CA ALA A 187 5.45 3.62 -5.29
C ALA A 187 4.02 3.62 -5.84
N SER A 188 3.38 2.45 -5.93
CA SER A 188 2.07 2.36 -6.58
C SER A 188 0.99 3.17 -5.83
N PRO A 189 0.31 4.13 -6.46
CA PRO A 189 -0.86 4.80 -5.88
C PRO A 189 -2.15 3.99 -6.08
N HIS A 190 -2.09 2.87 -6.82
CA HIS A 190 -3.23 2.02 -7.15
C HIS A 190 -3.26 0.77 -6.27
N PHE A 191 -4.39 0.08 -6.26
CA PHE A 191 -4.43 -1.28 -5.75
C PHE A 191 -3.71 -2.18 -6.78
N VAL A 192 -2.77 -3.01 -6.31
CA VAL A 192 -1.99 -3.90 -7.19
C VAL A 192 -2.53 -5.30 -7.03
N VAL A 193 -2.96 -5.91 -8.13
CA VAL A 193 -3.47 -7.29 -8.16
C VAL A 193 -2.66 -8.10 -9.17
N PHE A 194 -2.26 -9.30 -8.79
CA PHE A 194 -1.77 -10.30 -9.73
C PHE A 194 -2.85 -11.35 -9.89
N MET A 195 -3.26 -11.63 -11.12
CA MET A 195 -4.34 -12.58 -11.37
C MET A 195 -4.12 -13.40 -12.63
N GLU A 196 -4.72 -14.59 -12.66
CA GLU A 196 -4.88 -15.37 -13.87
C GLU A 196 -6.11 -14.89 -14.63
N ILE A 197 -5.93 -14.49 -15.88
CA ILE A 197 -7.04 -14.11 -16.77
C ILE A 197 -7.24 -15.21 -17.80
N PRO A 198 -8.48 -15.70 -18.00
CA PRO A 198 -8.78 -16.63 -19.08
C PRO A 198 -8.24 -16.14 -20.43
N GLY A 199 -7.50 -17.00 -21.13
CA GLY A 199 -6.84 -16.66 -22.41
C GLY A 199 -5.43 -16.09 -22.28
N HIS A 200 -4.96 -15.77 -21.08
CA HIS A 200 -3.55 -15.42 -20.83
C HIS A 200 -2.79 -16.64 -20.28
N ALA A 201 -1.60 -16.90 -20.83
CA ALA A 201 -0.78 -18.04 -20.42
C ALA A 201 -0.04 -17.80 -19.08
N ILE A 202 0.14 -16.53 -18.71
CA ILE A 202 0.85 -16.09 -17.52
C ILE A 202 -0.04 -15.14 -16.70
N PRO A 203 0.17 -15.01 -15.39
CA PRO A 203 -0.56 -14.04 -14.57
C PRO A 203 -0.19 -12.64 -15.02
N VAL A 204 -1.16 -11.74 -14.96
CA VAL A 204 -0.96 -10.33 -15.29
C VAL A 204 -1.03 -9.48 -14.04
N ARG A 205 -0.26 -8.39 -14.04
CA ARG A 205 -0.32 -7.35 -13.02
C ARG A 205 -1.35 -6.30 -13.43
N ILE A 206 -2.36 -6.14 -12.60
CA ILE A 206 -3.44 -5.16 -12.79
C ILE A 206 -3.27 -4.04 -11.78
N LYS A 207 -3.48 -2.82 -12.25
CA LYS A 207 -3.71 -1.66 -11.41
C LYS A 207 -5.21 -1.43 -11.32
N ALA A 208 -5.70 -1.21 -10.11
CA ALA A 208 -7.09 -0.86 -9.89
C ALA A 208 -7.20 0.47 -9.12
N SER A 209 -8.08 1.32 -9.62
CA SER A 209 -8.61 2.44 -8.83
C SER A 209 -9.46 1.89 -7.70
N TYR A 210 -9.55 2.63 -6.58
CA TYR A 210 -10.23 2.14 -5.39
C TYR A 210 -10.97 3.22 -4.61
N TRP A 211 -12.10 2.80 -4.02
CA TRP A 211 -13.01 3.64 -3.26
C TRP A 211 -13.34 2.96 -1.91
N PRO A 212 -12.73 3.43 -0.80
CA PRO A 212 -12.91 2.81 0.50
C PRO A 212 -14.23 3.20 1.17
N TYR A 213 -14.78 2.26 1.93
CA TYR A 213 -15.85 2.45 2.91
C TYR A 213 -15.41 1.85 4.25
N PHE A 214 -15.55 2.63 5.34
CA PHE A 214 -15.07 2.27 6.67
C PHE A 214 -16.20 1.93 7.64
N PHE A 215 -16.00 0.87 8.42
CA PHE A 215 -16.93 0.47 9.48
C PHE A 215 -16.22 -0.21 10.66
N GLN A 216 -16.93 -0.30 11.78
CA GLN A 216 -16.42 -0.96 12.98
C GLN A 216 -16.28 -2.46 12.76
N ARG A 217 -15.11 -3.01 13.09
CA ARG A 217 -14.90 -4.45 13.02
C ARG A 217 -15.93 -5.20 13.86
N GLY A 218 -16.57 -6.21 13.26
CA GLY A 218 -17.64 -7.00 13.88
C GLY A 218 -19.05 -6.44 13.70
N TYR A 219 -19.19 -5.28 13.05
CA TYR A 219 -20.47 -4.68 12.69
C TYR A 219 -20.44 -4.29 11.20
N ARG A 220 -20.56 -5.28 10.30
CA ARG A 220 -20.64 -5.02 8.86
C ARG A 220 -22.03 -4.47 8.52
N PRO A 221 -22.15 -3.26 7.98
CA PRO A 221 -23.43 -2.72 7.52
C PRO A 221 -24.03 -3.59 6.40
N GLY A 222 -25.35 -3.49 6.21
CA GLY A 222 -25.99 -4.17 5.09
C GLY A 222 -25.50 -3.60 3.76
N GLU A 223 -25.44 -4.43 2.70
CA GLU A 223 -24.92 -4.00 1.39
C GLU A 223 -25.61 -2.74 0.86
N LEU A 224 -26.93 -2.61 1.02
CA LEU A 224 -27.69 -1.43 0.60
C LEU A 224 -27.22 -0.14 1.32
N GLU A 225 -26.80 -0.25 2.58
CA GLU A 225 -26.28 0.89 3.33
C GLU A 225 -24.89 1.29 2.83
N ILE A 226 -24.03 0.30 2.56
CA ILE A 226 -22.69 0.51 1.97
C ILE A 226 -22.83 1.18 0.59
N VAL A 227 -23.66 0.61 -0.30
CA VAL A 227 -23.92 1.17 -1.64
C VAL A 227 -24.46 2.59 -1.56
N LYS A 228 -25.40 2.85 -0.64
CA LYS A 228 -25.95 4.19 -0.46
C LYS A 228 -24.87 5.19 -0.06
N GLN A 229 -23.99 4.83 0.87
CA GLN A 229 -22.89 5.72 1.28
C GLN A 229 -21.87 5.90 0.16
N LEU A 230 -21.47 4.83 -0.55
CA LEU A 230 -20.53 4.92 -1.68
C LEU A 230 -21.05 5.86 -2.78
N ARG A 231 -22.35 5.80 -3.10
CA ARG A 231 -22.99 6.73 -4.05
C ARG A 231 -23.00 8.18 -3.55
N GLN A 232 -23.03 8.40 -2.24
CA GLN A 232 -22.98 9.73 -1.64
C GLN A 232 -21.56 10.30 -1.59
N ASP A 233 -20.58 9.45 -1.25
CA ASP A 233 -19.18 9.83 -1.13
C ASP A 233 -18.52 10.00 -2.51
N TYR A 234 -18.99 9.24 -3.51
CA TYR A 234 -18.43 9.22 -4.87
C TYR A 234 -19.53 9.35 -5.95
N PRO A 235 -20.28 10.47 -5.98
CA PRO A 235 -21.46 10.63 -6.84
C PRO A 235 -21.16 10.66 -8.34
N ASP A 236 -19.93 11.04 -8.70
CA ASP A 236 -19.51 11.22 -10.11
C ASP A 236 -18.93 9.94 -10.72
N MET A 237 -18.79 8.87 -9.94
CA MET A 237 -18.20 7.61 -10.43
C MET A 237 -19.27 6.74 -11.08
N ALA A 238 -19.00 6.34 -12.33
CA ALA A 238 -19.85 5.46 -13.11
C ALA A 238 -19.64 3.97 -12.74
N ILE A 239 -19.80 3.65 -11.45
CA ILE A 239 -19.58 2.30 -10.90
C ILE A 239 -20.92 1.69 -10.51
N ASP A 240 -21.14 0.44 -10.92
CA ASP A 240 -22.20 -0.37 -10.35
C ASP A 240 -21.77 -0.94 -9.00
N TRP A 241 -21.95 -0.10 -7.97
CA TRP A 241 -21.57 -0.43 -6.59
C TRP A 241 -22.19 -1.72 -6.06
N GLU A 242 -23.40 -2.07 -6.52
CA GLU A 242 -24.07 -3.27 -6.05
C GLU A 242 -23.43 -4.52 -6.64
N SER A 243 -23.15 -4.51 -7.94
CA SER A 243 -22.45 -5.61 -8.61
C SER A 243 -21.03 -5.77 -8.09
N ALA A 244 -20.30 -4.66 -7.91
CA ALA A 244 -18.92 -4.66 -7.43
C ALA A 244 -18.76 -5.27 -6.03
N LEU A 245 -19.71 -5.01 -5.12
CA LEU A 245 -19.70 -5.58 -3.77
C LEU A 245 -20.06 -7.08 -3.72
N LYS A 246 -20.63 -7.63 -4.80
CA LYS A 246 -20.95 -9.06 -4.91
C LYS A 246 -19.86 -9.83 -5.65
N ALA A 247 -19.08 -9.16 -6.48
CA ALA A 247 -17.97 -9.76 -7.20
C ALA A 247 -16.76 -9.99 -6.28
N ASP A 248 -16.28 -11.23 -6.23
CA ASP A 248 -15.10 -11.65 -5.45
C ASP A 248 -13.80 -11.63 -6.29
N ARG A 249 -13.91 -11.43 -7.60
CA ARG A 249 -12.80 -11.37 -8.55
C ARG A 249 -13.22 -10.70 -9.85
N ILE A 250 -12.23 -10.31 -10.66
CA ILE A 250 -12.42 -9.91 -12.05
C ILE A 250 -12.75 -11.15 -12.88
N ASP A 251 -13.81 -11.09 -13.68
CA ASP A 251 -14.13 -12.10 -14.69
C ASP A 251 -14.25 -11.46 -16.09
N SER A 252 -14.53 -12.26 -17.12
CA SER A 252 -14.63 -11.81 -18.51
C SER A 252 -15.71 -10.74 -18.78
N GLY A 253 -16.55 -10.41 -17.80
CA GLY A 253 -17.59 -9.38 -17.88
C GLY A 253 -17.55 -8.31 -16.78
N THR A 254 -16.69 -8.43 -15.75
CA THR A 254 -16.63 -7.50 -14.61
C THR A 254 -15.23 -6.91 -14.44
N SER A 255 -15.12 -5.58 -14.51
CA SER A 255 -13.90 -4.84 -14.13
C SER A 255 -13.94 -4.40 -12.66
N GLU A 256 -15.13 -4.41 -12.05
CA GLU A 256 -15.34 -3.99 -10.67
C GLU A 256 -15.54 -5.15 -9.72
N PHE A 257 -14.85 -5.09 -8.59
CA PHE A 257 -14.88 -6.11 -7.53
C PHE A 257 -14.57 -5.43 -6.19
N HIS A 258 -14.49 -6.20 -5.10
CA HIS A 258 -14.15 -5.62 -3.81
C HIS A 258 -13.11 -6.45 -3.04
N GLU A 259 -12.40 -5.77 -2.15
CA GLU A 259 -11.46 -6.36 -1.20
C GLU A 259 -11.77 -5.85 0.20
N GLU A 260 -11.68 -6.73 1.20
CA GLU A 260 -11.90 -6.36 2.60
C GLU A 260 -10.65 -6.63 3.45
N PHE A 261 -10.26 -5.66 4.28
CA PHE A 261 -9.16 -5.83 5.23
C PHE A 261 -9.33 -4.98 6.49
N ASN A 262 -8.49 -5.25 7.49
CA ASN A 262 -8.53 -4.53 8.76
C ASN A 262 -7.38 -3.54 8.88
N VAL A 263 -7.67 -2.36 9.42
CA VAL A 263 -6.68 -1.35 9.80
C VAL A 263 -6.61 -1.30 11.34
N PRO A 264 -5.57 -1.91 11.96
CA PRO A 264 -5.40 -1.90 13.40
C PRO A 264 -4.71 -0.61 13.87
N VAL A 265 -5.09 -0.15 15.06
CA VAL A 265 -4.38 0.87 15.84
C VAL A 265 -4.09 0.29 17.21
N VAL A 266 -2.82 0.31 17.64
CA VAL A 266 -2.41 -0.21 18.93
C VAL A 266 -1.67 0.89 19.68
N TRP A 267 -2.14 1.19 20.90
CA TRP A 267 -1.58 2.23 21.74
C TRP A 267 -1.35 1.71 23.15
N THR A 268 -0.18 1.97 23.73
CA THR A 268 0.15 1.55 25.10
C THR A 268 0.71 2.73 25.88
N VAL A 269 0.13 3.00 27.04
CA VAL A 269 0.61 4.02 27.98
C VAL A 269 1.08 3.33 29.26
N LEU A 270 2.33 3.61 29.64
CA LEU A 270 2.94 3.13 30.87
C LEU A 270 2.61 4.11 32.01
N TYR A 271 2.44 3.56 33.22
CA TYR A 271 2.17 4.32 34.44
C TYR A 271 3.24 4.01 35.49
N GLU A 272 3.56 4.98 36.33
CA GLU A 272 4.56 4.81 37.39
C GLU A 272 4.17 3.68 38.37
N ASP A 273 2.88 3.63 38.73
CA ASP A 273 2.33 2.67 39.67
C ASP A 273 0.88 2.27 39.33
N LYS A 274 0.25 1.44 40.16
CA LYS A 274 -1.12 0.95 39.89
C LYS A 274 -2.17 2.02 40.21
N GLU A 275 -1.83 2.95 41.09
CA GLU A 275 -2.65 3.98 41.70
C GLU A 275 -2.84 5.17 40.75
N SER A 276 -1.78 5.56 40.04
CA SER A 276 -1.74 6.53 38.95
C SER A 276 -2.47 6.06 37.68
N ARG A 277 -2.70 4.75 37.55
CA ARG A 277 -3.38 4.16 36.38
C ARG A 277 -4.91 4.31 36.44
N PRO A 278 -5.53 5.12 35.55
CA PRO A 278 -6.95 5.44 35.62
C PRO A 278 -7.86 4.22 35.40
N SER A 279 -9.13 4.32 35.83
CA SER A 279 -10.13 3.28 35.57
C SER A 279 -10.68 3.37 34.15
N VAL A 280 -10.76 2.23 33.45
CA VAL A 280 -11.27 2.10 32.07
C VAL A 280 -12.29 0.95 31.96
N LYS A 281 -13.18 0.84 32.96
CA LYS A 281 -14.13 -0.29 33.09
C LYS A 281 -15.32 -0.19 32.15
N THR A 282 -15.81 1.03 31.91
CA THR A 282 -17.00 1.27 31.07
C THR A 282 -16.59 1.78 29.69
N LYS A 283 -17.44 1.56 28.68
CA LYS A 283 -17.19 2.06 27.31
C LYS A 283 -16.98 3.59 27.26
N SER A 284 -17.70 4.33 28.10
CA SER A 284 -17.52 5.79 28.24
C SER A 284 -16.13 6.14 28.80
N GLN A 285 -15.69 5.47 29.87
CA GLN A 285 -14.35 5.67 30.43
C GLN A 285 -13.24 5.29 29.43
N GLN A 286 -13.42 4.20 28.69
CA GLN A 286 -12.48 3.77 27.65
C GLN A 286 -12.35 4.83 26.55
N MET A 287 -13.49 5.34 26.05
CA MET A 287 -13.49 6.37 25.01
C MET A 287 -12.93 7.70 25.51
N GLN A 288 -13.23 8.09 26.76
CA GLN A 288 -12.64 9.29 27.37
C GLN A 288 -11.12 9.16 27.49
N TRP A 289 -10.62 8.00 27.91
CA TRP A 289 -9.20 7.72 28.00
C TRP A 289 -8.52 7.75 26.62
N ILE A 290 -9.15 7.17 25.58
CA ILE A 290 -8.62 7.22 24.20
C ILE A 290 -8.48 8.68 23.74
N LYS A 291 -9.55 9.48 23.90
CA LYS A 291 -9.58 10.88 23.49
C LYS A 291 -8.62 11.78 24.28
N SER A 292 -8.19 11.34 25.47
CA SER A 292 -7.22 12.08 26.27
C SER A 292 -5.77 11.79 25.91
N GLN A 293 -5.49 10.95 24.91
CA GLN A 293 -4.13 10.66 24.44
C GLN A 293 -3.82 11.49 23.19
N PRO A 294 -3.06 12.60 23.27
CA PRO A 294 -2.85 13.49 22.12
C PRO A 294 -2.20 12.79 20.94
N ASP A 295 -1.15 12.00 21.19
CA ASP A 295 -0.40 11.32 20.13
C ASP A 295 -1.23 10.22 19.44
N LEU A 296 -2.08 9.52 20.17
CA LEU A 296 -3.04 8.58 19.59
C LEU A 296 -4.06 9.32 18.71
N MET A 297 -4.54 10.47 19.14
CA MET A 297 -5.50 11.26 18.36
C MET A 297 -4.85 11.78 17.06
N HIS A 298 -3.60 12.24 17.12
CA HIS A 298 -2.83 12.57 15.91
C HIS A 298 -2.65 11.36 15.00
N GLN A 299 -2.34 10.17 15.55
CA GLN A 299 -2.23 8.95 14.74
C GLN A 299 -3.56 8.61 14.03
N ILE A 300 -4.71 8.76 14.70
CA ILE A 300 -6.02 8.55 14.09
C ILE A 300 -6.31 9.59 13.00
N GLU A 301 -5.92 10.84 13.21
CA GLU A 301 -6.05 11.91 12.23
C GLU A 301 -5.19 11.65 10.98
N ASP A 302 -3.93 11.22 11.15
CA ASP A 302 -3.04 10.85 10.06
C ASP A 302 -3.60 9.72 9.19
N LEU A 303 -4.32 8.78 9.83
CA LEU A 303 -4.97 7.68 9.14
C LEU A 303 -6.20 8.15 8.34
N GLN A 304 -6.72 9.35 8.60
CA GLN A 304 -7.93 9.87 7.94
C GLN A 304 -9.14 8.93 8.06
N ILE A 305 -9.16 8.10 9.11
CA ILE A 305 -10.27 7.20 9.44
C ILE A 305 -10.94 7.76 10.69
N PRO A 306 -12.24 8.10 10.65
CA PRO A 306 -12.92 8.66 11.82
C PRO A 306 -12.85 7.73 13.03
N LEU A 307 -12.63 8.29 14.23
CA LEU A 307 -12.44 7.53 15.47
C LEU A 307 -13.59 6.55 15.78
N ASP A 308 -14.81 6.91 15.40
CA ASP A 308 -16.02 6.11 15.57
C ASP A 308 -16.11 4.91 14.60
N LYS A 309 -15.26 4.84 13.58
CA LYS A 309 -15.12 3.66 12.71
C LYS A 309 -14.26 2.56 13.33
N TYR A 310 -13.65 2.79 14.48
CA TYR A 310 -12.87 1.79 15.21
C TYR A 310 -13.71 1.12 16.31
N SER A 311 -13.65 -0.20 16.33
CA SER A 311 -14.06 -0.99 17.50
C SER A 311 -12.91 -1.05 18.49
N TRP A 312 -13.10 -0.44 19.66
CA TRP A 312 -12.05 -0.30 20.67
C TRP A 312 -12.15 -1.33 21.80
N THR A 313 -10.99 -1.91 22.11
CA THR A 313 -10.73 -2.69 23.31
C THR A 313 -9.65 -1.99 24.12
N VAL A 314 -9.96 -1.62 25.37
CA VAL A 314 -9.01 -0.93 26.26
C VAL A 314 -8.89 -1.70 27.55
N ASN A 315 -7.69 -2.22 27.82
CA ASN A 315 -7.43 -3.11 28.94
C ASN A 315 -6.27 -2.60 29.78
N LYS A 316 -6.39 -2.77 31.10
CA LYS A 316 -5.26 -2.69 32.03
C LYS A 316 -4.38 -3.91 31.82
N ILE A 317 -3.10 -3.71 31.55
CA ILE A 317 -2.12 -4.79 31.39
C ILE A 317 -0.92 -4.58 32.32
N LEU A 318 -0.08 -5.60 32.42
CA LEU A 318 1.26 -5.50 32.97
C LEU A 318 2.23 -5.56 31.79
N TYR A 319 2.91 -4.45 31.51
CA TYR A 319 3.91 -4.38 30.45
C TYR A 319 5.21 -4.95 30.96
N LYS A 320 5.80 -5.91 30.24
CA LYS A 320 7.08 -6.52 30.58
C LYS A 320 8.16 -5.91 29.69
N HIS A 321 9.14 -5.27 30.31
CA HIS A 321 10.30 -4.70 29.64
C HIS A 321 11.28 -5.79 29.21
N PRO A 322 12.21 -5.52 28.27
CA PRO A 322 13.23 -6.47 27.84
C PRO A 322 14.12 -6.98 29.00
N ASP A 323 14.38 -6.15 30.01
CA ASP A 323 15.13 -6.50 31.22
C ASP A 323 14.35 -7.40 32.21
N GLY A 324 13.09 -7.71 31.89
CA GLY A 324 12.20 -8.53 32.70
C GLY A 324 11.41 -7.77 33.76
N SER A 325 11.66 -6.48 33.96
CA SER A 325 10.88 -5.63 34.86
C SER A 325 9.44 -5.45 34.35
N ILE A 326 8.51 -5.16 35.26
CA ILE A 326 7.08 -5.07 34.96
C ILE A 326 6.55 -3.71 35.37
N GLN A 327 5.78 -3.08 34.48
CA GLN A 327 5.16 -1.79 34.72
C GLN A 327 3.64 -1.83 34.46
N PRO A 328 2.81 -1.19 35.32
CA PRO A 328 1.39 -1.03 35.04
C PRO A 328 1.18 -0.25 33.75
N ALA A 329 0.33 -0.75 32.86
CA ALA A 329 0.02 -0.06 31.62
C ALA A 329 -1.47 -0.14 31.28
N ILE A 330 -1.91 0.72 30.37
CA ILE A 330 -3.17 0.58 29.66
C ILE A 330 -2.84 0.40 28.18
N LYS A 331 -3.40 -0.66 27.59
CA LYS A 331 -3.30 -0.95 26.16
C LYS A 331 -4.66 -0.78 25.52
N ALA A 332 -4.72 0.06 24.50
CA ALA A 332 -5.86 0.21 23.61
C ALA A 332 -5.56 -0.43 22.25
N ILE A 333 -6.55 -1.13 21.73
CA ILE A 333 -6.54 -1.73 20.40
C ILE A 333 -7.83 -1.29 19.71
N GLY A 334 -7.69 -0.48 18.67
CA GLY A 334 -8.77 -0.09 17.76
C GLY A 334 -8.71 -0.94 16.50
N MET A 335 -9.83 -1.48 16.06
CA MET A 335 -9.94 -2.22 14.80
C MET A 335 -11.02 -1.62 13.92
N CYS A 336 -10.63 -1.12 12.75
CA CYS A 336 -11.53 -0.72 11.67
C CYS A 336 -11.47 -1.77 10.56
N THR A 337 -12.60 -2.04 9.91
CA THR A 337 -12.66 -2.82 8.68
C THR A 337 -12.94 -1.87 7.51
N VAL A 338 -12.20 -2.08 6.43
CA VAL A 338 -12.33 -1.34 5.18
C VAL A 338 -12.83 -2.30 4.12
N VAL A 339 -13.88 -1.91 3.42
CA VAL A 339 -14.23 -2.47 2.11
C VAL A 339 -13.73 -1.50 1.07
N CYS A 340 -12.85 -1.94 0.19
CA CYS A 340 -12.45 -1.19 -0.99
C CYS A 340 -13.20 -1.75 -2.19
N VAL A 341 -14.07 -0.94 -2.80
CA VAL A 341 -14.53 -1.23 -4.17
C VAL A 341 -13.39 -0.88 -5.11
N LEU A 342 -13.07 -1.80 -6.01
CA LEU A 342 -11.97 -1.73 -6.96
C LEU A 342 -12.54 -1.68 -8.37
N SER A 343 -11.89 -0.91 -9.26
CA SER A 343 -12.14 -0.96 -10.69
C SER A 343 -10.80 -1.12 -11.39
N ALA A 344 -10.63 -2.27 -12.03
CA ALA A 344 -9.42 -2.60 -12.76
C ALA A 344 -9.33 -1.80 -14.05
N ASP A 345 -8.13 -1.30 -14.33
CA ASP A 345 -7.81 -0.80 -15.66
C ASP A 345 -7.95 -1.96 -16.66
N LYS A 346 -8.51 -1.68 -17.84
CA LYS A 346 -8.68 -2.71 -18.87
C LYS A 346 -7.31 -3.29 -19.25
N VAL A 347 -7.19 -4.62 -19.15
CA VAL A 347 -6.00 -5.39 -19.53
C VAL A 347 -5.83 -5.43 -21.03
#